data_AF-A0A7S1LWE2-F1
#
_entry.id   AF-A0A7S1LWE2-F1
#
_cell.length_a   1.000
_cell.length_b   1.000
_cell.length_c   1.000
_cell.angle_alpha   90.00
_cell.angle_beta   90.00
_cell.angle_gamma   90.00
#
_symmetry.space_group_name_H-M   'P 1'
#
loop_
_entity.id
_entity.type
_entity.pdbx_description
1 polymer ?
#
loop_
_entity_poly.entity_id
_entity_poly.type
_entity_poly.pdbx_seq_one_letter_code
_entity_poly.pdbx_strand_id
1 'polypeptide(L)'
;FHIGTNTWQRQGEFAPGSGILHASFHATFNSLPGVKCYSMYPSKSQTDPVAEPDYFPTFKIFKLEHDIPICESVSPNSSFRWHSMDDAQFTAYRKRLEDAICAYMDEI
;
A
#
# COMPACT_ATOMS: atom_id res chain seq x y z
N PHE A 1 -11.81 4.05 -2.79
CA PHE A 1 -10.40 3.64 -2.96
C PHE A 1 -9.64 4.08 -1.71
N HIS A 2 -8.71 3.27 -1.19
CA HIS A 2 -7.97 3.57 0.03
C HIS A 2 -6.46 3.33 -0.15
N ILE A 3 -5.66 4.30 0.28
CA ILE A 3 -4.20 4.27 0.13
C ILE A 3 -3.58 3.90 1.48
N GLY A 4 -2.76 2.87 1.46
CA GLY A 4 -2.01 2.43 2.63
C GLY A 4 -0.74 3.21 2.83
N THR A 5 -0.50 3.66 4.05
CA THR A 5 0.77 4.29 4.44
C THR A 5 1.85 3.25 4.78
N ASN A 6 1.47 1.98 4.96
CA ASN A 6 2.35 0.89 5.40
C ASN A 6 1.95 -0.44 4.77
N THR A 7 2.88 -1.41 4.81
CA THR A 7 2.66 -2.77 4.30
C THR A 7 1.61 -3.54 5.11
N TRP A 8 1.06 -4.59 4.52
CA TRP A 8 0.15 -5.53 5.18
C TRP A 8 0.91 -6.77 5.68
N GLN A 9 0.36 -7.42 6.71
CA GLN A 9 0.94 -8.65 7.28
C GLN A 9 0.65 -9.83 6.34
N ARG A 10 1.46 -9.96 5.28
CA ARG A 10 1.32 -11.00 4.24
C ARG A 10 2.70 -11.43 3.73
N GLN A 11 2.77 -12.66 3.20
CA GLN A 11 3.99 -13.23 2.59
C GLN A 11 5.25 -13.10 3.47
N GLY A 12 5.10 -13.25 4.80
CA GLY A 12 6.20 -13.18 5.75
C GLY A 12 6.72 -11.77 6.08
N GLU A 13 6.17 -10.71 5.48
CA GLU A 13 6.54 -9.33 5.81
C GLU A 13 5.77 -8.85 7.05
N PHE A 14 6.47 -8.20 7.99
CA PHE A 14 5.87 -7.61 9.18
C PHE A 14 5.14 -6.30 8.85
N ALA A 15 3.89 -6.18 9.31
CA ALA A 15 3.16 -4.92 9.23
C ALA A 15 3.19 -4.18 10.57
N PRO A 16 3.53 -2.87 10.59
CA PRO A 16 3.30 -2.05 11.76
C PRO A 16 1.79 -1.87 11.99
N GLY A 17 1.40 -1.37 13.16
CA GLY A 17 -0.01 -1.23 13.55
C GLY A 17 -0.89 -0.51 12.52
N SER A 18 -0.38 0.54 11.88
CA SER A 18 -1.06 1.25 10.77
C SER A 18 -1.33 0.35 9.55
N GLY A 19 -0.43 -0.57 9.25
CA GLY A 19 -0.59 -1.57 8.18
C GLY A 19 -1.68 -2.59 8.50
N ILE A 20 -1.73 -3.06 9.76
CA ILE A 20 -2.80 -3.94 10.26
C ILE A 20 -4.14 -3.22 10.19
N LEU A 21 -4.21 -1.96 10.66
CA LEU A 21 -5.42 -1.15 10.61
C LEU A 21 -5.90 -0.93 9.18
N HIS A 22 -4.99 -0.68 8.23
CA HIS A 22 -5.36 -0.56 6.82
C HIS A 22 -5.96 -1.88 6.28
N ALA A 23 -5.31 -3.02 6.54
CA ALA A 23 -5.82 -4.32 6.11
C ALA A 23 -7.21 -4.62 6.71
N SER A 24 -7.40 -4.33 8.00
CA SER A 24 -8.70 -4.47 8.68
C SER A 24 -9.75 -3.55 8.06
N PHE A 25 -9.43 -2.28 7.80
CA PHE A 25 -10.34 -1.34 7.15
C PHE A 25 -10.77 -1.84 5.78
N HIS A 26 -9.82 -2.30 4.95
CA HIS A 26 -10.12 -2.87 3.64
C HIS A 26 -11.09 -4.07 3.73
N ALA A 27 -10.82 -5.01 4.65
CA ALA A 27 -11.67 -6.17 4.87
C ALA A 27 -13.07 -5.79 5.38
N THR A 28 -13.16 -4.83 6.31
CA THR A 28 -14.44 -4.36 6.85
C THR A 28 -15.32 -3.77 5.75
N PHE A 29 -14.79 -2.89 4.90
CA PHE A 29 -15.62 -2.29 3.84
C PHE A 29 -16.07 -3.32 2.80
N ASN A 30 -15.21 -4.29 2.42
CA ASN A 30 -15.60 -5.37 1.51
C ASN A 30 -16.59 -6.38 2.13
N SER A 31 -16.80 -6.35 3.45
CA SER A 31 -17.83 -7.15 4.12
C SER A 31 -19.23 -6.52 4.11
N LEU A 32 -19.33 -5.23 3.76
CA LEU A 32 -20.60 -4.50 3.73
C LEU A 32 -21.34 -4.75 2.41
N PRO A 33 -22.65 -5.08 2.43
CA PRO A 33 -23.43 -5.27 1.21
C PRO A 33 -23.42 -4.05 0.30
N GLY A 34 -23.16 -4.25 -0.99
CA GLY A 34 -23.16 -3.18 -1.99
C GLY A 34 -21.93 -2.26 -1.95
N VAL A 35 -20.93 -2.56 -1.11
CA VAL A 35 -19.70 -1.78 -0.99
C VAL A 35 -18.52 -2.60 -1.52
N LYS A 36 -17.69 -1.97 -2.34
CA LYS A 36 -16.41 -2.53 -2.78
C LYS A 36 -15.29 -1.55 -2.45
N CYS A 37 -14.35 -1.99 -1.63
CA CYS A 37 -13.18 -1.23 -1.25
C CYS A 37 -11.99 -1.70 -2.06
N TYR A 38 -11.43 -0.80 -2.86
CA TYR A 38 -10.18 -1.00 -3.55
C TYR A 38 -9.03 -0.35 -2.78
N SER A 39 -7.91 -1.05 -2.63
CA SER A 39 -6.75 -0.56 -1.87
C SER A 39 -5.43 -0.68 -2.62
N MET A 40 -4.51 0.24 -2.37
CA MET A 40 -3.11 0.06 -2.75
C MET A 40 -2.24 0.24 -1.52
N TYR A 41 -1.24 -0.63 -1.32
CA TYR A 41 -0.30 -0.48 -0.21
C TYR A 41 1.14 -0.74 -0.63
N PRO A 42 2.12 -0.07 0.00
CA PRO A 42 3.51 -0.21 -0.37
C PRO A 42 4.10 -1.51 0.16
N SER A 43 4.96 -2.17 -0.61
CA SER A 43 5.83 -3.25 -0.14
C SER A 43 7.03 -3.40 -1.06
N LYS A 44 8.18 -3.77 -0.49
CA LYS A 44 9.37 -4.15 -1.28
C LYS A 44 9.30 -5.59 -1.75
N SER A 45 8.80 -6.49 -0.91
CA SER A 45 8.90 -7.93 -1.12
C SER A 45 7.62 -8.55 -1.68
N GLN A 46 6.45 -8.02 -1.29
CA GLN A 46 5.18 -8.63 -1.65
C GLN A 46 4.85 -8.52 -3.13
N THR A 47 4.02 -9.44 -3.59
CA THR A 47 3.43 -9.46 -4.94
C THR A 47 1.95 -9.15 -4.90
N ASP A 48 1.44 -8.72 -6.05
CA ASP A 48 0.00 -8.58 -6.24
C ASP A 48 -0.72 -9.90 -5.93
N PRO A 49 -1.93 -9.82 -5.36
CA PRO A 49 -2.78 -11.00 -5.23
C PRO A 49 -3.18 -11.52 -6.62
N VAL A 50 -3.25 -12.85 -6.74
CA VAL A 50 -3.70 -13.51 -7.98
C VAL A 50 -5.22 -13.70 -7.90
N ALA A 51 -5.90 -13.42 -9.00
CA ALA A 51 -7.33 -13.68 -9.11
C ALA A 51 -7.57 -15.19 -9.22
N GLU A 52 -8.51 -15.68 -8.42
CA GLU A 52 -8.97 -17.07 -8.44
C GLU A 52 -10.47 -17.10 -8.78
N PRO A 53 -11.05 -18.23 -9.21
CA PRO A 53 -12.46 -18.29 -9.63
C PRO A 53 -13.46 -17.67 -8.66
N ASP A 54 -13.21 -17.79 -7.35
CA ASP A 54 -14.08 -17.27 -6.27
C ASP A 54 -13.49 -16.06 -5.55
N TYR A 55 -12.36 -15.52 -6.02
CA TYR A 55 -11.66 -14.41 -5.39
C TYR A 55 -11.16 -13.41 -6.43
N PHE A 56 -11.86 -12.27 -6.50
CA PHE A 56 -11.41 -11.11 -7.25
C PHE A 56 -10.69 -10.15 -6.30
N PRO A 57 -9.35 -10.07 -6.35
CA PRO A 57 -8.62 -9.20 -5.46
C PRO A 57 -8.97 -7.74 -5.71
N THR A 58 -9.19 -7.03 -4.62
CA THR A 58 -9.50 -5.60 -4.61
C THR A 58 -8.33 -4.78 -4.07
N PHE A 59 -7.13 -5.33 -4.09
CA PHE A 59 -5.95 -4.56 -3.74
C PHE A 59 -4.75 -4.86 -4.62
N LYS A 60 -3.83 -3.89 -4.72
CA LYS A 60 -2.55 -4.00 -5.40
C LYS A 60 -1.38 -3.53 -4.53
N ILE A 61 -0.18 -3.99 -4.88
CA ILE A 61 1.07 -3.62 -4.23
C ILE A 61 1.71 -2.46 -4.99
N PHE A 62 1.98 -1.37 -4.28
CA PHE A 62 2.90 -0.35 -4.76
C PHE A 62 4.34 -0.80 -4.49
N LYS A 63 5.02 -1.30 -5.53
CA LYS A 63 6.35 -1.88 -5.37
C LYS A 63 7.39 -0.83 -4.97
N LEU A 64 8.11 -1.08 -3.89
CA LEU A 64 9.22 -0.27 -3.42
C LEU A 64 10.57 -0.94 -3.71
N GLU A 65 11.60 -0.11 -3.83
CA GLU A 65 13.00 -0.56 -3.96
C GLU A 65 13.75 -0.54 -2.62
N HIS A 66 13.16 0.08 -1.60
CA HIS A 66 13.69 0.22 -0.25
C HIS A 66 12.75 -0.43 0.78
N ASP A 67 13.27 -0.72 1.96
CA ASP A 67 12.45 -1.29 3.04
C ASP A 67 11.48 -0.23 3.60
N ILE A 68 10.34 -0.69 4.11
CA ILE A 68 9.40 0.07 4.93
C ILE A 68 9.89 -0.09 6.37
N PRO A 69 10.11 1.00 7.12
CA PRO A 69 9.02 1.92 7.48
C PRO A 69 9.04 3.26 6.77
N ILE A 70 7.97 3.56 6.04
CA ILE A 70 7.61 4.95 5.72
C ILE A 70 6.80 5.44 6.92
N CYS A 71 7.49 5.99 7.90
CA CYS A 71 6.83 6.86 8.87
C CYS A 71 7.30 8.27 8.58
N GLU A 72 6.36 9.19 8.33
CA GLU A 72 6.62 10.63 8.38
C GLU A 72 7.09 11.07 9.78
N SER A 73 6.88 10.23 10.80
CA SER A 73 7.33 10.49 12.17
C SER A 73 8.73 9.94 12.44
N VAL A 74 9.37 10.55 13.45
CA VAL A 74 10.72 10.33 14.02
C VAL A 74 11.00 8.90 14.52
N SER A 75 10.20 7.91 14.09
CA SER A 75 10.34 6.51 14.48
C SER A 75 11.77 6.02 14.24
N PRO A 76 12.46 5.53 15.30
CA PRO A 76 13.84 5.05 15.19
C PRO A 76 13.96 3.81 14.29
N ASN A 77 12.85 3.16 13.96
CA ASN A 77 12.84 1.98 13.10
C ASN A 77 12.72 2.32 11.60
N SER A 78 12.46 3.58 11.23
CA SER A 78 12.34 3.99 9.82
C SER A 78 13.70 4.01 9.13
N SER A 79 13.95 3.02 8.27
CA SER A 79 15.17 2.85 7.48
C SER A 79 15.23 3.74 6.23
N PHE A 80 14.09 4.30 5.79
CA PHE A 80 14.02 5.23 4.67
C PHE A 80 12.94 6.29 4.92
N ARG A 81 13.37 7.54 5.10
CA ARG A 81 12.50 8.65 5.50
C ARG A 81 12.18 9.52 4.30
N TRP A 82 10.96 10.03 4.20
CA TRP A 82 10.63 11.03 3.17
C TRP A 82 11.49 12.29 3.30
N HIS A 83 11.82 12.68 4.53
CA HIS A 83 12.75 13.78 4.81
C HIS A 83 14.20 13.53 4.38
N SER A 84 14.56 12.30 3.97
CA SER A 84 15.87 12.02 3.38
C SER A 84 15.87 12.04 1.85
N MET A 85 14.70 12.20 1.22
CA MET A 85 14.61 12.46 -0.21
C MET A 85 14.93 13.92 -0.48
N ASP A 86 15.65 14.19 -1.57
CA ASP A 86 15.65 15.53 -2.15
C ASP A 86 14.30 15.83 -2.85
N ASP A 87 14.08 17.10 -3.22
CA ASP A 87 12.82 17.53 -3.84
C ASP A 87 12.51 16.79 -5.15
N ALA A 88 13.55 16.43 -5.92
CA ALA A 88 13.38 15.71 -7.18
C ALA A 88 12.95 14.25 -6.94
N GLN A 89 13.59 13.58 -5.98
CA GLN A 89 13.25 12.23 -5.53
C GLN A 89 11.83 12.19 -4.96
N PHE A 90 11.47 13.17 -4.13
CA PHE A 90 10.13 13.27 -3.56
C PHE A 90 9.06 13.50 -4.64
N THR A 91 9.33 14.41 -5.58
CA THR A 91 8.43 14.70 -6.71
C THR A 91 8.25 13.46 -7.59
N ALA A 92 9.33 12.76 -7.93
CA ALA A 92 9.29 11.53 -8.70
C ALA A 92 8.51 10.42 -7.97
N TYR A 93 8.72 10.25 -6.67
CA TYR A 93 8.00 9.28 -5.85
C TYR A 93 6.49 9.56 -5.85
N ARG A 94 6.10 10.81 -5.61
CA ARG A 94 4.69 11.23 -5.62
C ARG A 94 4.04 10.98 -6.98
N LYS A 95 4.71 11.35 -8.07
CA LYS A 95 4.18 11.14 -9.41
C LYS A 95 4.00 9.65 -9.73
N ARG A 96 4.98 8.81 -9.36
CA ARG A 96 4.89 7.36 -9.51
C ARG A 96 3.72 6.76 -8.73
N LEU A 97 3.49 7.24 -7.50
CA LEU A 97 2.36 6.77 -6.68
C LEU A 97 1.02 7.21 -7.27
N GLU A 98 0.90 8.46 -7.71
CA GLU A 98 -0.28 8.99 -8.40
C GLU A 98 -0.59 8.17 -9.65
N ASP A 99 0.40 7.97 -10.54
CA ASP A 99 0.24 7.21 -11.78
C ASP A 99 -0.22 5.77 -11.51
N ALA A 100 0.37 5.11 -10.52
CA ALA A 100 -0.02 3.75 -10.14
C ALA A 100 -1.47 3.67 -9.64
N ILE A 101 -1.89 4.65 -8.84
CA ILE A 101 -3.26 4.71 -8.31
C ILE A 101 -4.25 5.01 -9.43
N CYS A 102 -3.99 6.02 -10.26
CA CYS A 102 -4.85 6.37 -11.38
C CYS A 102 -4.99 5.19 -12.36
N ALA A 103 -3.88 4.54 -12.72
CA ALA A 103 -3.92 3.35 -13.55
C ALA A 103 -4.78 2.24 -12.94
N TYR A 104 -4.65 1.98 -11.62
CA TYR A 104 -5.51 0.98 -10.98
C TYR A 104 -6.99 1.41 -10.91
N MET A 105 -7.26 2.70 -10.73
CA MET A 105 -8.62 3.23 -10.75
C MET A 105 -9.27 3.15 -12.14
N ASP A 106 -8.49 3.24 -13.21
CA ASP A 106 -9.00 3.11 -14.59
C ASP A 106 -9.25 1.64 -15.00
N GLU A 107 -8.62 0.68 -14.30
CA GLU A 107 -8.83 -0.77 -14.53
C GLU A 107 -10.13 -1.33 -13.91
N ILE A 108 -10.73 -0.63 -12.94
CA ILE A 108 -11.86 -1.09 -12.12
C ILE A 108 -13.22 -0.56 -12.58
#